data_AF-A0A382ZMK4-F1
#
_entry.id   AF-A0A382ZMK4-F1
#
_cell.length_a   1.000
_cell.length_b   1.000
_cell.length_c   1.000
_cell.angle_alpha   90.00
_cell.angle_beta   90.00
_cell.angle_gamma   90.00
#
_symmetry.space_group_name_H-M   'P 1'
#
loop_
_entity.id
_entity.type
_entity.pdbx_description
1 polymer ?
#
loop_
_entity_poly.entity_id
_entity_poly.type
_entity_poly.pdbx_seq_one_letter_code
_entity_poly.pdbx_strand_id
1 'polypeptide(L)'
;ADKINEFLIHGDPDNITPHEMESLKNLFAKMKGHNVARKDDPNWATVTVDDLDPLIDTGIKFQRVLKEHISCSWTAGIENLEMKALVLQFTGWLKSESAKLIAPSFSELLQKCLADKTSSTGGVTGNPLSPAQKSRWERHLGLVDEWIGHLKTSDNERSILNTCVNGIKNFKSKKGKPWMGRSKYHAANSISQFGIWMKDQGHVSNNFFKPLTKRFRVDRSAPPVLLPPDQVEKLFITAANNSKLIDHIPVMAVMF
;
A
#
# COMPACT_ATOMS: atom_id res chain seq x y z
N ALA A 1 -21.87 18.99 -6.95
CA ALA A 1 -21.99 17.52 -7.11
C ALA A 1 -23.44 17.06 -6.89
N ASP A 2 -24.25 17.76 -6.09
CA ASP A 2 -25.56 17.25 -5.65
C ASP A 2 -26.69 17.27 -6.71
N LYS A 3 -26.65 18.21 -7.65
CA LYS A 3 -27.74 18.38 -8.65
C LYS A 3 -27.81 17.32 -9.74
N ILE A 4 -26.69 16.69 -10.13
CA ILE A 4 -26.72 15.54 -11.06
C ILE A 4 -27.32 14.33 -10.36
N ASN A 5 -26.94 14.08 -9.11
CA ASN A 5 -27.55 13.02 -8.32
C ASN A 5 -29.05 13.27 -8.13
N GLU A 6 -29.46 14.52 -7.88
CA GLU A 6 -30.86 14.89 -7.78
C GLU A 6 -31.64 14.62 -9.09
N PHE A 7 -31.07 14.97 -10.24
CA PHE A 7 -31.63 14.63 -11.56
C PHE A 7 -31.67 13.12 -11.83
N LEU A 8 -30.61 12.38 -11.47
CA LEU A 8 -30.55 10.92 -11.62
C LEU A 8 -31.53 10.18 -10.69
N ILE A 9 -31.90 10.79 -9.55
CA ILE A 9 -32.83 10.22 -8.57
C ILE A 9 -34.28 10.60 -8.91
N HIS A 10 -34.53 11.76 -9.51
CA HIS A 10 -35.88 12.33 -9.67
C HIS A 10 -36.33 12.61 -11.11
N GLY A 11 -35.44 12.58 -12.10
CA GLY A 11 -35.77 12.86 -13.51
C GLY A 11 -36.45 11.68 -14.20
N ASP A 12 -37.34 11.95 -15.16
CA ASP A 12 -37.89 10.94 -16.06
C ASP A 12 -37.01 10.82 -17.33
N PRO A 13 -36.20 9.77 -17.47
CA PRO A 13 -35.27 9.62 -18.59
C PRO A 13 -35.97 9.49 -19.94
N ASP A 14 -37.25 9.12 -19.93
CA ASP A 14 -38.05 8.93 -21.14
C ASP A 14 -38.66 10.24 -21.66
N ASN A 15 -38.61 11.33 -20.86
CA ASN A 15 -39.17 12.64 -21.21
C ASN A 15 -38.20 13.79 -20.84
N ILE A 16 -36.94 13.68 -21.27
CA ILE A 16 -35.96 14.74 -21.05
C ILE A 16 -36.37 15.97 -21.86
N THR A 17 -36.79 17.00 -21.15
CA THR A 17 -37.19 18.26 -21.75
C THR A 17 -35.96 19.04 -22.25
N PRO A 18 -36.13 19.95 -23.22
CA PRO A 18 -35.06 20.84 -23.65
C PRO A 18 -34.43 21.64 -22.49
N HIS A 19 -35.23 21.99 -21.48
CA HIS A 19 -34.77 22.70 -20.29
C HIS A 19 -33.88 21.84 -19.39
N GLU A 20 -34.18 20.56 -19.22
CA GLU A 20 -33.34 19.62 -18.46
C GLU A 20 -32.03 19.33 -19.20
N MET A 21 -32.09 19.17 -20.52
CA MET A 21 -30.90 19.03 -21.36
C MET A 21 -29.98 20.26 -21.24
N GLU A 22 -30.57 21.46 -21.27
CA GLU A 22 -29.85 22.72 -21.08
C GLU A 22 -29.29 22.85 -19.66
N SER A 23 -30.01 22.37 -18.65
CA SER A 23 -29.55 22.33 -17.26
C SER A 23 -28.35 21.39 -17.08
N LEU A 24 -28.37 20.21 -17.71
CA LEU A 24 -27.24 19.27 -17.72
C LEU A 24 -26.01 19.86 -18.42
N LYS A 25 -26.20 20.49 -19.60
CA LYS A 25 -25.14 21.20 -20.32
C LYS A 25 -24.51 22.31 -19.49
N ASN A 26 -25.33 23.14 -18.85
CA ASN A 26 -24.86 24.22 -17.97
C ASN A 26 -24.13 23.70 -16.73
N LEU A 27 -24.57 22.57 -16.18
CA LEU A 27 -23.95 21.97 -15.01
C LEU A 27 -22.62 21.30 -15.36
N PHE A 28 -22.52 20.66 -16.52
CA PHE A 28 -21.26 20.18 -17.06
C PHE A 28 -20.28 21.31 -17.38
N ALA A 29 -20.74 22.40 -17.99
CA ALA A 29 -19.92 23.60 -18.22
C ALA A 29 -19.36 24.17 -16.90
N LYS A 30 -20.12 24.11 -15.80
CA LYS A 30 -19.65 24.47 -14.45
C LYS A 30 -18.65 23.47 -13.85
N MET A 31 -18.76 22.18 -14.20
CA MET A 31 -17.78 21.15 -13.80
C MET A 31 -16.49 21.21 -14.60
N LYS A 32 -16.50 21.83 -15.79
CA LYS A 32 -15.36 22.00 -16.71
C LYS A 32 -14.15 22.75 -16.12
N GLY A 33 -14.28 23.35 -14.93
CA GLY A 33 -13.18 23.98 -14.18
C GLY A 33 -12.94 23.39 -12.77
N HIS A 34 -13.75 22.42 -12.34
CA HIS A 34 -13.70 21.86 -10.98
C HIS A 34 -13.79 20.33 -11.05
N ASN A 35 -12.78 19.70 -11.64
CA ASN A 35 -12.57 18.28 -11.39
C ASN A 35 -11.91 18.11 -10.01
N VAL A 36 -12.74 18.13 -8.96
CA VAL A 36 -12.30 18.04 -7.55
C VAL A 36 -11.60 16.71 -7.26
N ALA A 37 -11.75 15.70 -8.13
CA ALA A 37 -11.19 14.37 -7.93
C ALA A 37 -9.69 14.27 -8.19
N ARG A 38 -9.09 15.14 -9.03
CA ARG A 38 -7.65 15.07 -9.38
C ARG A 38 -7.09 16.43 -9.80
N LYS A 39 -7.02 17.35 -8.84
CA LYS A 39 -6.47 18.71 -9.02
C LYS A 39 -4.97 18.73 -9.41
N ASP A 40 -4.27 17.61 -9.23
CA ASP A 40 -2.80 17.58 -9.21
C ASP A 40 -2.16 16.70 -10.32
N ASP A 41 -2.91 16.24 -11.33
CA ASP A 41 -2.39 15.40 -12.43
C ASP A 41 -2.20 16.22 -13.73
N PRO A 42 -0.96 16.56 -14.13
CA PRO A 42 -0.68 17.43 -15.29
C PRO A 42 -0.77 16.72 -16.65
N ASN A 43 -0.93 15.39 -16.69
CA ASN A 43 -0.94 14.61 -17.94
C ASN A 43 -2.34 14.13 -18.36
N TRP A 44 -3.40 14.55 -17.67
CA TRP A 44 -4.75 14.11 -18.01
C TRP A 44 -5.39 14.99 -19.08
N ALA A 45 -5.93 14.35 -20.13
CA ALA A 45 -6.64 15.03 -21.19
C ALA A 45 -7.85 15.80 -20.64
N THR A 46 -7.96 17.09 -20.98
CA THR A 46 -9.16 17.89 -20.75
C THR A 46 -10.36 17.17 -21.36
N VAL A 47 -11.36 16.86 -20.54
CA VAL A 47 -12.68 16.42 -21.01
C VAL A 47 -13.20 17.51 -21.96
N THR A 48 -13.31 17.19 -23.25
CA THR A 48 -13.73 18.17 -24.26
C THR A 48 -15.26 18.23 -24.33
N VAL A 49 -15.79 19.20 -25.07
CA VAL A 49 -17.25 19.29 -25.30
C VAL A 49 -17.75 18.07 -26.06
N ASP A 50 -16.88 17.41 -26.83
CA ASP A 50 -17.21 16.25 -27.66
C ASP A 50 -17.46 14.97 -26.85
N ASP A 51 -17.02 14.92 -25.59
CA ASP A 51 -17.29 13.80 -24.66
C ASP A 51 -18.64 13.93 -23.94
N LEU A 52 -19.31 15.09 -24.07
CA LEU A 52 -20.52 15.43 -23.30
C LEU A 52 -21.74 14.61 -23.72
N ASP A 53 -22.01 14.54 -25.01
CA ASP A 53 -23.17 13.81 -25.53
C ASP A 53 -23.07 12.30 -25.26
N PRO A 54 -21.90 11.64 -25.43
CA PRO A 54 -21.71 10.25 -24.98
C PRO A 54 -21.89 10.04 -23.47
N LEU A 55 -21.44 10.97 -22.64
CA LEU A 55 -21.61 10.90 -21.18
C LEU A 55 -23.07 11.03 -20.77
N ILE A 56 -23.81 11.99 -21.36
CA ILE A 56 -25.24 12.17 -21.13
C ILE A 56 -26.01 10.95 -21.62
N ASP A 57 -25.77 10.48 -22.84
CA ASP A 57 -26.42 9.29 -23.40
C ASP A 57 -26.16 8.02 -22.56
N THR A 58 -24.93 7.85 -22.07
CA THR A 58 -24.59 6.75 -21.13
C THR A 58 -25.37 6.86 -19.84
N GLY A 59 -25.51 8.07 -19.27
CA GLY A 59 -26.30 8.32 -18.06
C GLY A 59 -27.79 7.99 -18.25
N ILE A 60 -28.38 8.39 -19.39
CA ILE A 60 -29.78 8.12 -19.73
C ILE A 60 -30.01 6.61 -19.90
N LYS A 61 -29.14 5.93 -20.67
CA LYS A 61 -29.20 4.48 -20.86
C LYS A 61 -29.11 3.72 -19.55
N PHE A 62 -28.20 4.14 -18.65
CA PHE A 62 -28.08 3.55 -17.32
C PHE A 62 -29.38 3.69 -16.51
N GLN A 63 -30.00 4.87 -16.54
CA GLN A 63 -31.26 5.11 -15.83
C GLN A 63 -32.41 4.25 -16.38
N ARG A 64 -32.50 4.08 -17.70
CA ARG A 64 -33.50 3.21 -18.34
C ARG A 64 -33.32 1.75 -17.90
N VAL A 65 -32.09 1.22 -17.92
CA VAL A 65 -31.79 -0.15 -17.48
C VAL A 65 -32.15 -0.35 -16.00
N LEU A 66 -31.88 0.64 -15.14
CA LEU A 66 -32.28 0.56 -13.72
C LEU A 66 -33.80 0.54 -13.55
N LYS A 67 -34.55 1.37 -14.30
CA LYS A 67 -36.02 1.42 -14.27
C LYS A 67 -36.63 0.09 -14.73
N GLU A 68 -36.10 -0.48 -15.81
CA GLU A 68 -36.46 -1.83 -16.29
C GLU A 68 -36.18 -2.89 -15.23
N HIS A 69 -35.01 -2.85 -14.57
CA HIS A 69 -34.66 -3.80 -13.52
C HIS A 69 -35.59 -3.74 -12.31
N ILE A 70 -36.00 -2.54 -11.88
CA ILE A 70 -36.99 -2.34 -10.81
C ILE A 70 -38.34 -2.91 -11.23
N SER A 71 -38.81 -2.58 -12.44
CA SER A 71 -40.08 -3.08 -12.99
C SER A 71 -40.10 -4.60 -13.03
N CYS A 72 -39.04 -5.23 -13.55
CA CYS A 72 -38.87 -6.68 -13.56
C CYS A 72 -38.85 -7.27 -12.14
N SER A 73 -38.15 -6.63 -11.20
CA SER A 73 -38.08 -7.06 -9.81
C SER A 73 -39.45 -7.00 -9.12
N TRP A 74 -40.25 -5.98 -9.39
CA TRP A 74 -41.63 -5.89 -8.92
C TRP A 74 -42.50 -6.99 -9.53
N THR A 75 -42.40 -7.25 -10.84
CA THR A 75 -43.14 -8.38 -11.46
C THR A 75 -42.71 -9.74 -10.92
N ALA A 76 -41.50 -9.85 -10.37
CA ALA A 76 -40.98 -11.05 -9.72
C ALA A 76 -41.30 -11.13 -8.21
N GLY A 77 -42.10 -10.19 -7.66
CA GLY A 77 -42.49 -10.19 -6.25
C GLY A 77 -41.41 -9.68 -5.28
N ILE A 78 -40.34 -9.07 -5.78
CA ILE A 78 -39.34 -8.38 -4.96
C ILE A 78 -39.85 -6.96 -4.71
N GLU A 79 -40.72 -6.83 -3.71
CA GLU A 79 -41.25 -5.56 -3.26
C GLU A 79 -40.19 -4.85 -2.39
N ASN A 80 -40.10 -3.51 -2.49
CA ASN A 80 -39.17 -2.59 -1.80
C ASN A 80 -37.84 -2.22 -2.50
N LEU A 81 -37.61 -2.60 -3.77
CA LEU A 81 -36.44 -2.11 -4.51
C LEU A 81 -36.73 -0.72 -5.12
N GLU A 82 -36.31 0.35 -4.44
CA GLU A 82 -36.46 1.73 -4.94
C GLU A 82 -35.26 2.21 -5.78
N MET A 83 -35.52 3.08 -6.76
CA MET A 83 -34.49 3.65 -7.63
C MET A 83 -33.37 4.36 -6.85
N LYS A 84 -33.74 5.07 -5.78
CA LYS A 84 -32.80 5.73 -4.87
C LYS A 84 -31.83 4.74 -4.21
N ALA A 85 -32.30 3.54 -3.82
CA ALA A 85 -31.46 2.52 -3.20
C ALA A 85 -30.45 1.92 -4.18
N LEU A 86 -30.88 1.66 -5.42
CA LEU A 86 -30.00 1.17 -6.49
C LEU A 86 -28.94 2.19 -6.89
N VAL A 87 -29.32 3.46 -7.05
CA VAL A 87 -28.37 4.55 -7.34
C VAL A 87 -27.35 4.69 -6.20
N LEU A 88 -27.78 4.55 -4.94
CA LEU A 88 -26.88 4.58 -3.79
C LEU A 88 -25.88 3.41 -3.82
N GLN A 89 -26.35 2.19 -4.08
CA GLN A 89 -25.50 1.00 -4.19
C GLN A 89 -24.49 1.14 -5.33
N PHE A 90 -24.94 1.58 -6.51
CA PHE A 90 -24.07 1.84 -7.65
C PHE A 90 -23.05 2.93 -7.36
N THR A 91 -23.46 4.03 -6.73
CA THR A 91 -22.54 5.11 -6.34
C THR A 91 -21.49 4.62 -5.35
N GLY A 92 -21.89 3.78 -4.38
CA GLY A 92 -20.97 3.13 -3.46
C GLY A 92 -19.97 2.23 -4.18
N TRP A 93 -20.45 1.40 -5.12
CA TRP A 93 -19.61 0.55 -5.96
C TRP A 93 -18.65 1.37 -6.83
N LEU A 94 -19.12 2.41 -7.50
CA LEU A 94 -18.32 3.28 -8.36
C LEU A 94 -17.24 4.01 -7.55
N LYS A 95 -17.56 4.49 -6.35
CA LYS A 95 -16.57 5.05 -5.41
C LYS A 95 -15.50 4.03 -5.04
N SER A 96 -15.89 2.77 -4.80
CA SER A 96 -14.94 1.68 -4.55
C SER A 96 -14.05 1.39 -5.76
N GLU A 97 -14.62 1.27 -6.97
CA GLU A 97 -13.84 0.98 -8.19
C GLU A 97 -12.91 2.12 -8.59
N SER A 98 -13.38 3.36 -8.49
CA SER A 98 -12.54 4.54 -8.70
C SER A 98 -11.40 4.64 -7.68
N ALA A 99 -11.67 4.33 -6.40
CA ALA A 99 -10.63 4.25 -5.38
C ALA A 99 -9.55 3.20 -5.76
N LYS A 100 -9.94 2.06 -6.35
CA LYS A 100 -8.98 1.04 -6.83
C LYS A 100 -8.10 1.54 -7.98
N LEU A 101 -8.66 2.34 -8.88
CA LEU A 101 -7.92 2.90 -10.01
C LEU A 101 -6.84 3.88 -9.55
N ILE A 102 -7.17 4.73 -8.57
CA ILE A 102 -6.28 5.78 -8.06
C ILE A 102 -5.34 5.30 -6.94
N ALA A 103 -5.56 4.11 -6.40
CA ALA A 103 -4.74 3.55 -5.34
C ALA A 103 -3.26 3.48 -5.77
N PRO A 104 -2.33 3.98 -4.94
CA PRO A 104 -0.91 3.95 -5.25
C PRO A 104 -0.40 2.50 -5.30
N SER A 105 0.62 2.28 -6.12
CA SER A 105 1.36 1.02 -6.14
C SER A 105 2.24 0.88 -4.91
N PHE A 106 2.55 -0.35 -4.52
CA PHE A 106 3.53 -0.56 -3.45
C PHE A 106 4.92 -0.05 -3.86
N SER A 107 5.31 -0.14 -5.13
CA SER A 107 6.59 0.38 -5.59
C SER A 107 6.74 1.88 -5.31
N GLU A 108 5.70 2.66 -5.64
CA GLU A 108 5.66 4.09 -5.35
C GLU A 108 5.79 4.37 -3.83
N LEU A 109 5.04 3.63 -3.02
CA LEU A 109 5.05 3.81 -1.57
C LEU A 109 6.35 3.35 -0.91
N LEU A 110 6.98 2.29 -1.42
CA LEU A 110 8.26 1.79 -0.93
C LEU A 110 9.37 2.81 -1.21
N GLN A 111 9.37 3.44 -2.39
CA GLN A 111 10.30 4.51 -2.71
C GLN A 111 10.10 5.74 -1.80
N LYS A 112 8.85 6.17 -1.60
CA LYS A 112 8.52 7.27 -0.68
C LYS A 112 8.95 6.96 0.76
N CYS A 113 8.67 5.76 1.25
CA CYS A 113 9.10 5.32 2.58
C CYS A 113 10.63 5.29 2.68
N LEU A 114 11.33 4.81 1.65
CA LEU A 114 12.79 4.74 1.66
C LEU A 114 13.40 6.14 1.70
N ALA A 115 12.89 7.07 0.88
CA ALA A 115 13.32 8.47 0.89
C ALA A 115 13.11 9.12 2.27
N ASP A 116 11.95 8.91 2.88
CA ASP A 116 11.65 9.40 4.23
C ASP A 116 12.62 8.82 5.28
N LYS A 117 12.78 7.50 5.32
CA LYS A 117 13.67 6.83 6.30
C LYS A 117 15.14 7.17 6.13
N THR A 118 15.60 7.43 4.91
CA THR A 118 17.01 7.73 4.62
C THR A 118 17.34 9.22 4.69
N SER A 119 16.34 10.08 4.89
CA SER A 119 16.51 11.53 5.06
C SER A 119 17.32 11.88 6.33
N SER A 120 17.62 13.17 6.49
CA SER A 120 18.29 13.71 7.67
C SER A 120 17.45 13.59 8.96
N THR A 121 16.15 13.33 8.85
CA THR A 121 15.22 13.24 9.99
C THR A 121 14.52 11.90 10.10
N GLY A 122 14.81 10.95 9.20
CA GLY A 122 14.07 9.69 9.04
C GLY A 122 14.22 8.64 10.15
N GLY A 123 15.11 8.88 11.13
CA GLY A 123 15.29 8.00 12.29
C GLY A 123 14.21 8.17 13.35
N VAL A 124 14.09 7.17 14.24
CA VAL A 124 13.04 7.12 15.28
C VAL A 124 13.05 8.34 16.21
N THR A 125 14.21 8.97 16.41
CA THR A 125 14.36 10.15 17.27
C THR A 125 14.45 11.46 16.47
N GLY A 126 14.06 11.47 15.20
CA GLY A 126 14.22 12.63 14.31
C GLY A 126 15.65 12.89 13.85
N ASN A 127 16.57 11.97 14.11
CA ASN A 127 17.98 12.04 13.70
C ASN A 127 18.22 11.17 12.45
N PRO A 128 19.30 11.42 11.68
CA PRO A 128 19.65 10.57 10.55
C PRO A 128 19.93 9.14 11.00
N LEU A 129 19.48 8.17 10.20
CA LEU A 129 19.88 6.77 10.37
C LEU A 129 21.38 6.60 10.09
N SER A 130 22.02 5.66 10.79
CA SER A 130 23.40 5.28 10.48
C SER A 130 23.51 4.63 9.10
N PRO A 131 24.69 4.66 8.44
CA PRO A 131 24.87 4.05 7.12
C PRO A 131 24.45 2.58 7.06
N ALA A 132 24.74 1.81 8.11
CA ALA A 132 24.33 0.41 8.21
C ALA A 132 22.81 0.23 8.32
N GLN A 133 22.11 1.17 8.97
CA GLN A 133 20.65 1.16 9.04
C GLN A 133 20.03 1.54 7.70
N LYS A 134 20.54 2.56 7.00
CA LYS A 134 20.09 2.94 5.66
C LYS A 134 20.23 1.78 4.67
N SER A 135 21.42 1.17 4.62
CA SER A 135 21.68 0.01 3.76
C SER A 135 20.75 -1.19 4.05
N ARG A 136 20.37 -1.39 5.32
CA ARG A 136 19.39 -2.43 5.69
C ARG A 136 17.99 -2.11 5.15
N TRP A 137 17.56 -0.85 5.24
CA TRP A 137 16.28 -0.40 4.69
C TRP A 137 16.24 -0.55 3.17
N GLU A 138 17.25 -0.04 2.47
CA GLU A 138 17.39 -0.17 1.01
C GLU A 138 17.30 -1.64 0.58
N ARG A 139 18.07 -2.50 1.25
CA ARG A 139 18.08 -3.94 0.95
C ARG A 139 16.72 -4.59 1.17
N HIS A 140 16.06 -4.34 2.30
CA HIS A 140 14.80 -5.02 2.60
C HIS A 140 13.65 -4.48 1.77
N LEU A 141 13.53 -3.16 1.60
CA LEU A 141 12.46 -2.58 0.79
C LEU A 141 12.63 -2.86 -0.69
N GLY A 142 13.87 -2.92 -1.20
CA GLY A 142 14.13 -3.36 -2.57
C GLY A 142 13.64 -4.80 -2.83
N LEU A 143 13.82 -5.70 -1.86
CA LEU A 143 13.29 -7.07 -1.97
C LEU A 143 11.76 -7.12 -1.91
N VAL A 144 11.15 -6.24 -1.13
CA VAL A 144 9.68 -6.15 -1.03
C VAL A 144 9.11 -5.62 -2.34
N ASP A 145 9.80 -4.68 -2.98
CA ASP A 145 9.44 -4.14 -4.28
C ASP A 145 9.41 -5.24 -5.36
N GLU A 146 10.41 -6.12 -5.38
CA GLU A 146 10.41 -7.30 -6.26
C GLU A 146 9.20 -8.23 -6.02
N TRP A 147 8.71 -8.32 -4.78
CA TRP A 147 7.62 -9.25 -4.41
C TRP A 147 6.23 -8.67 -4.66
N ILE A 148 6.01 -7.41 -4.29
CA ILE A 148 4.68 -6.79 -4.27
C ILE A 148 4.64 -5.42 -4.93
N GLY A 149 5.75 -4.88 -5.46
CA GLY A 149 5.83 -3.53 -5.99
C GLY A 149 4.83 -3.23 -7.12
N HIS A 150 4.52 -4.24 -7.93
CA HIS A 150 3.53 -4.18 -9.02
C HIS A 150 2.07 -4.17 -8.53
N LEU A 151 1.82 -4.54 -7.27
CA LEU A 151 0.49 -4.55 -6.68
C LEU A 151 0.10 -3.15 -6.20
N LYS A 152 -1.20 -2.91 -6.08
CA LYS A 152 -1.78 -1.68 -5.52
C LYS A 152 -2.23 -1.88 -4.08
N THR A 153 -2.30 -0.78 -3.33
CA THR A 153 -2.85 -0.79 -1.95
C THR A 153 -4.32 -1.21 -1.86
N SER A 154 -5.05 -1.15 -2.98
CA SER A 154 -6.42 -1.62 -3.09
C SER A 154 -6.56 -3.13 -3.36
N ASP A 155 -5.45 -3.82 -3.66
CA ASP A 155 -5.44 -5.26 -3.85
C ASP A 155 -5.67 -6.00 -2.53
N ASN A 156 -5.96 -7.29 -2.63
CA ASN A 156 -6.31 -8.10 -1.47
C ASN A 156 -5.15 -8.19 -0.45
N GLU A 157 -5.33 -7.59 0.73
CA GLU A 157 -4.33 -7.54 1.82
C GLU A 157 -3.79 -8.92 2.21
N ARG A 158 -4.65 -9.94 2.23
CA ARG A 158 -4.25 -11.32 2.59
C ARG A 158 -3.34 -11.93 1.52
N SER A 159 -3.61 -11.66 0.24
CA SER A 159 -2.77 -12.06 -0.88
C SER A 159 -1.39 -11.40 -0.76
N ILE A 160 -1.36 -10.07 -0.58
CA ILE A 160 -0.12 -9.29 -0.41
C ILE A 160 0.70 -9.82 0.77
N LEU A 161 0.07 -10.02 1.93
CA LEU A 161 0.73 -10.57 3.12
C LEU A 161 1.32 -11.96 2.85
N ASN A 162 0.58 -12.84 2.18
CA ASN A 162 1.05 -14.18 1.85
C ASN A 162 2.24 -14.15 0.88
N THR A 163 2.23 -13.25 -0.10
CA THR A 163 3.36 -13.02 -1.01
C THR A 163 4.62 -12.62 -0.24
N CYS A 164 4.52 -11.66 0.69
CA CYS A 164 5.64 -11.29 1.55
C CYS A 164 6.13 -12.45 2.44
N VAL A 165 5.21 -13.25 3.01
CA VAL A 165 5.58 -14.44 3.79
C VAL A 165 6.38 -15.43 2.94
N ASN A 166 5.92 -15.70 1.72
CA ASN A 166 6.59 -16.62 0.81
C ASN A 166 7.94 -16.08 0.37
N GLY A 167 8.02 -14.78 0.06
CA GLY A 167 9.26 -14.07 -0.21
C GLY A 167 10.28 -14.27 0.90
N ILE A 168 9.93 -13.94 2.15
CA ILE A 168 10.84 -14.11 3.30
C ILE A 168 11.26 -15.57 3.52
N LYS A 169 10.32 -16.53 3.38
CA LYS A 169 10.60 -17.95 3.61
C LYS A 169 11.61 -18.50 2.60
N ASN A 170 11.41 -18.17 1.33
CA ASN A 170 12.07 -18.80 0.20
C ASN A 170 13.25 -18.00 -0.35
N PHE A 171 13.47 -16.77 0.14
CA PHE A 171 14.58 -15.95 -0.30
C PHE A 171 15.93 -16.64 -0.06
N LYS A 172 16.74 -16.65 -1.11
CA LYS A 172 18.12 -17.17 -1.11
C LYS A 172 19.09 -16.01 -1.22
N SER A 173 20.11 -16.02 -0.37
CA SER A 173 21.23 -15.09 -0.49
C SER A 173 21.96 -15.26 -1.83
N LYS A 174 22.82 -14.28 -2.19
CA LYS A 174 23.68 -14.37 -3.39
C LYS A 174 24.51 -15.67 -3.48
N LYS A 175 24.76 -16.32 -2.34
CA LYS A 175 25.46 -17.62 -2.25
C LYS A 175 24.51 -18.83 -2.37
N GLY A 176 23.26 -18.64 -2.81
CA GLY A 176 22.24 -19.68 -2.94
C GLY A 176 21.66 -20.20 -1.61
N LYS A 177 22.24 -19.83 -0.47
CA LYS A 177 21.79 -20.30 0.86
C LYS A 177 20.52 -19.58 1.32
N PRO A 178 19.53 -20.28 1.90
CA PRO A 178 18.37 -19.66 2.52
C PRO A 178 18.75 -18.67 3.62
N TRP A 179 17.90 -17.67 3.86
CA TRP A 179 18.08 -16.80 5.01
C TRP A 179 17.99 -17.55 6.34
N MET A 180 18.90 -17.21 7.26
CA MET A 180 18.85 -17.62 8.65
C MET A 180 17.65 -16.96 9.36
N GLY A 181 17.19 -17.56 10.47
CA GLY A 181 16.05 -17.06 11.24
C GLY A 181 16.15 -15.57 11.58
N ARG A 182 17.33 -15.11 12.02
CA ARG A 182 17.58 -13.69 12.34
C ARG A 182 17.42 -12.76 11.14
N SER A 183 17.89 -13.17 9.96
CA SER A 183 17.71 -12.40 8.73
C SER A 183 16.24 -12.33 8.32
N LYS A 184 15.51 -13.45 8.42
CA LYS A 184 14.06 -13.50 8.16
C LYS A 184 13.29 -12.57 9.11
N TYR A 185 13.63 -12.58 10.40
CA TYR A 185 13.04 -11.67 11.38
C TYR A 185 13.33 -10.20 11.07
N HIS A 186 14.57 -9.85 10.73
CA HIS A 186 14.91 -8.47 10.39
C HIS A 186 14.17 -7.98 9.15
N ALA A 187 14.01 -8.82 8.12
CA ALA A 187 13.18 -8.49 6.96
C ALA A 187 11.71 -8.31 7.36
N ALA A 188 11.13 -9.27 8.09
CA ALA A 188 9.75 -9.19 8.60
C ALA A 188 9.50 -7.91 9.43
N ASN A 189 10.46 -7.52 10.26
CA ASN A 189 10.39 -6.29 11.03
C ASN A 189 10.44 -5.04 10.15
N SER A 190 11.33 -4.98 9.16
CA SER A 190 11.37 -3.85 8.21
C SER A 190 10.04 -3.72 7.44
N ILE A 191 9.46 -4.83 6.96
CA ILE A 191 8.15 -4.81 6.26
C ILE A 191 7.04 -4.35 7.20
N SER A 192 7.02 -4.84 8.44
CA SER A 192 6.03 -4.40 9.42
C SER A 192 6.15 -2.91 9.71
N GLN A 193 7.37 -2.36 9.77
CA GLN A 193 7.62 -0.93 9.96
C GLN A 193 7.21 -0.10 8.73
N PHE A 194 7.42 -0.61 7.51
CA PHE A 194 6.83 -0.02 6.30
C PHE A 194 5.30 0.02 6.38
N GLY A 195 4.66 -1.05 6.87
CA GLY A 195 3.21 -1.06 7.12
C GLY A 195 2.74 -0.07 8.18
N ILE A 196 3.56 0.24 9.19
CA ILE A 196 3.28 1.33 10.15
C ILE A 196 3.33 2.67 9.40
N TRP A 197 4.40 2.90 8.65
CA TRP A 197 4.57 4.13 7.89
C TRP A 197 3.41 4.38 6.92
N MET A 198 2.97 3.38 6.15
CA MET A 198 1.81 3.53 5.26
C MET A 198 0.53 3.91 6.01
N LYS A 199 0.32 3.35 7.20
CA LYS A 199 -0.83 3.68 8.04
C LYS A 199 -0.74 5.12 8.54
N ASP A 200 0.43 5.54 9.03
CA ASP A 200 0.66 6.88 9.56
C ASP A 200 0.51 7.96 8.46
N GLN A 201 0.84 7.63 7.21
CA GLN A 201 0.61 8.48 6.04
C GLN A 201 -0.82 8.40 5.47
N GLY A 202 -1.70 7.58 6.05
CA GLY A 202 -3.09 7.46 5.61
C GLY A 202 -3.32 6.66 4.32
N HIS A 203 -2.32 5.92 3.83
CA HIS A 203 -2.46 5.08 2.63
C HIS A 203 -3.26 3.80 2.89
N VAL A 204 -3.26 3.31 4.14
CA VAL A 204 -4.02 2.14 4.57
C VAL A 204 -4.64 2.41 5.93
N SER A 205 -5.79 1.81 6.21
CA SER A 205 -6.47 1.97 7.51
C SER A 205 -5.74 1.22 8.64
N ASN A 206 -5.10 0.09 8.32
CA ASN A 206 -4.43 -0.78 9.27
C ASN A 206 -3.12 -1.34 8.72
N ASN A 207 -2.19 -1.64 9.63
CA ASN A 207 -0.96 -2.33 9.28
C ASN A 207 -1.21 -3.86 9.20
N PHE A 208 -1.64 -4.33 8.03
CA PHE A 208 -1.84 -5.76 7.78
C PHE A 208 -0.53 -6.57 7.72
N PHE A 209 0.65 -5.92 7.71
CA PHE A 209 1.95 -6.58 7.84
C PHE A 209 2.37 -6.90 9.28
N LYS A 210 1.66 -6.39 10.29
CA LYS A 210 1.94 -6.63 11.72
C LYS A 210 2.16 -8.11 12.08
N PRO A 211 1.43 -9.10 11.52
CA PRO A 211 1.65 -10.52 11.84
C PRO A 211 3.03 -11.08 11.43
N LEU A 212 3.76 -10.44 10.51
CA LEU A 212 5.05 -10.94 10.02
C LEU A 212 6.09 -11.09 11.14
N THR A 213 6.17 -10.11 12.03
CA THR A 213 7.15 -10.11 13.14
C THR A 213 6.92 -11.26 14.11
N LYS A 214 5.65 -11.59 14.39
CA LYS A 214 5.28 -12.77 15.19
C LYS A 214 5.62 -14.06 14.46
N ARG A 215 5.35 -14.15 13.16
CA ARG A 215 5.54 -15.35 12.34
C ARG A 215 7.01 -15.74 12.16
N PHE A 216 7.91 -14.76 12.07
CA PHE A 216 9.34 -14.97 11.90
C PHE A 216 10.13 -14.68 13.18
N ARG A 217 9.47 -14.64 14.34
CA ARG A 217 10.13 -14.43 15.63
C ARG A 217 11.23 -15.49 15.80
N VAL A 218 12.42 -15.02 16.14
CA VAL A 218 13.50 -15.92 16.56
C VAL A 218 13.37 -16.10 18.06
N ASP A 219 13.34 -17.35 18.52
CA ASP A 219 13.51 -17.62 19.94
C ASP A 219 14.84 -17.02 20.37
N ARG A 220 14.82 -16.27 21.47
CA ARG A 220 16.06 -15.68 21.99
C ARG A 220 17.01 -16.86 22.24
N SER A 221 18.09 -16.93 21.47
CA SER A 221 19.20 -17.82 21.81
C SER A 221 19.59 -17.52 23.26
N ALA A 222 20.05 -18.55 23.97
CA ALA A 222 20.62 -18.36 25.30
C ALA A 222 21.55 -17.13 25.28
N PRO A 223 21.53 -16.30 26.33
CA PRO A 223 22.41 -15.14 26.40
C PRO A 223 23.84 -15.58 26.07
N PRO A 224 24.62 -14.74 25.37
CA PRO A 224 26.00 -15.08 25.05
C PRO A 224 26.70 -15.52 26.34
N VAL A 225 27.26 -16.73 26.34
CA VAL A 225 27.99 -17.25 27.48
C VAL A 225 29.20 -16.35 27.69
N LEU A 226 29.25 -15.68 28.84
CA LEU A 226 30.45 -14.96 29.25
C LEU A 226 31.57 -15.98 29.43
N LEU A 227 32.69 -15.78 28.75
CA LEU A 227 33.84 -16.64 28.91
C LEU A 227 34.41 -16.44 30.33
N PRO A 228 34.57 -17.50 31.13
CA PRO A 228 35.24 -17.37 32.41
C PRO A 228 36.73 -17.01 32.21
N PRO A 229 37.39 -16.42 33.23
CA PRO A 229 38.76 -15.91 33.09
C PRO A 229 39.77 -16.93 32.55
N ASP A 230 39.64 -18.21 32.90
CA ASP A 230 40.51 -19.29 32.42
C ASP A 230 40.39 -19.54 30.90
N GLN A 231 39.20 -19.32 30.33
CA GLN A 231 38.96 -19.45 28.89
C GLN A 231 39.45 -18.23 28.13
N VAL A 232 39.33 -17.03 28.73
CA VAL A 232 39.90 -15.79 28.19
C VAL A 232 41.42 -15.92 28.17
N GLU A 233 42.05 -16.37 29.25
CA GLU A 233 43.50 -16.59 29.32
C GLU A 233 43.99 -17.59 28.25
N LYS A 234 43.29 -18.73 28.08
CA LYS A 234 43.59 -19.68 26.99
C LYS A 234 43.51 -19.04 25.60
N LEU A 235 42.57 -18.12 25.39
CA LEU A 235 42.41 -17.37 24.14
C LEU A 235 43.61 -16.46 23.88
N PHE A 236 44.07 -15.72 24.89
CA PHE A 236 45.28 -14.89 24.79
C PHE A 236 46.54 -15.72 24.56
N ILE A 237 46.71 -16.83 25.29
CA ILE A 237 47.84 -17.75 25.10
C ILE A 237 47.84 -18.34 23.69
N THR A 238 46.67 -18.74 23.19
CA THR A 238 46.52 -19.30 21.82
C THR A 238 46.83 -18.24 20.76
N ALA A 239 46.38 -17.00 20.97
CA ALA A 239 46.67 -15.89 20.06
C ALA A 239 48.16 -15.51 20.08
N ALA A 240 48.80 -15.50 21.26
CA ALA A 240 50.23 -15.22 21.41
C ALA A 240 51.12 -16.29 20.75
N ASN A 241 50.69 -17.55 20.78
CA ASN A 241 51.42 -18.67 20.17
C ASN A 241 51.12 -18.86 18.68
N ASN A 242 50.29 -18.00 18.07
CA ASN A 242 49.96 -18.06 16.65
C ASN A 242 50.34 -16.75 15.96
N SER A 243 51.37 -16.79 15.12
CA SER A 243 51.90 -15.61 14.42
C SER A 243 50.87 -14.90 13.54
N LYS A 244 49.77 -15.56 13.15
CA LYS A 244 48.67 -14.95 12.39
C LYS A 244 47.66 -14.19 13.26
N LEU A 245 47.70 -14.40 14.58
CA LEU A 245 46.73 -13.85 15.54
C LEU A 245 47.35 -12.86 16.52
N ILE A 246 48.69 -12.74 16.54
CA ILE A 246 49.41 -11.89 17.48
C ILE A 246 49.00 -10.41 17.38
N ASP A 247 48.75 -9.91 16.17
CA ASP A 247 48.34 -8.53 15.92
C ASP A 247 46.90 -8.23 16.39
N HIS A 248 46.10 -9.27 16.68
CA HIS A 248 44.74 -9.12 17.19
C HIS A 248 44.68 -9.04 18.72
N ILE A 249 45.78 -9.36 19.43
CA ILE A 249 45.85 -9.33 20.90
C ILE A 249 45.46 -7.96 21.49
N PRO A 250 45.93 -6.81 20.96
CA PRO A 250 45.54 -5.51 21.50
C PRO A 250 44.03 -5.24 21.40
N VAL A 251 43.39 -5.69 20.31
CA VAL A 251 41.93 -5.56 20.15
C VAL A 251 41.20 -6.50 21.10
N MET A 252 41.69 -7.74 21.24
CA MET A 252 41.12 -8.71 22.20
C MET A 252 41.18 -8.19 23.64
N ALA A 253 42.27 -7.54 24.04
CA ALA A 253 42.47 -6.97 25.39
C ALA A 253 41.49 -5.85 25.74
N VAL A 254 40.91 -5.18 24.74
CA VAL A 254 39.90 -4.12 24.94
C VAL A 254 38.47 -4.69 24.95
N MET A 255 38.28 -5.88 24.39
CA MET A 255 36.95 -6.51 24.24
C MET A 255 36.56 -7.43 25.40
N PHE A 256 37.52 -7.87 26.23
CA PHE A 256 37.33 -8.72 27.41
C PHE A 256 37.71 -7.96 28.67
#